data_AF-A0A3A6MXI5-F1
#
_entry.id   AF-A0A3A6MXI5-F1
#
_cell.length_a   1.000
_cell.length_b   1.000
_cell.length_c   1.000
_cell.angle_alpha   90.00
_cell.angle_beta   90.00
_cell.angle_gamma   90.00
#
_symmetry.space_group_name_H-M   'P 1'
#
loop_
_entity.id
_entity.type
_entity.pdbx_description
1 polymer ?
#
loop_
_entity_poly.entity_id
_entity_poly.type
_entity_poly.pdbx_seq_one_letter_code
_entity_poly.pdbx_strand_id
1 'polypeptide(L)'
;MNRALILPVSLLLLLLTGCAPLAPRGQQGRLIRSDEVRKIFESNTVLPDHAYYYTGPEAEPEAIIAIHAAYTMQGRYWYRVDPTPAQLQSWNRMIDNAHRFRTSYRGARIMTPDGRQAGVWYSLFDHTVIRFPDEQTILIYTPGPLPHNRFNNEIEDGRSFDQRSPGS
;
A
#
# COMPACT_ATOMS: atom_id res chain seq x y z
N MET A 1 -8.60 31.76 -58.48
CA MET A 1 -9.04 30.51 -57.81
C MET A 1 -7.87 29.98 -57.00
N ASN A 2 -7.81 30.35 -55.72
CA ASN A 2 -6.63 30.23 -54.86
C ASN A 2 -6.56 28.81 -54.26
N ARG A 3 -5.81 27.91 -54.91
CA ARG A 3 -5.57 26.52 -54.42
C ARG A 3 -4.31 26.39 -53.55
N ALA A 4 -3.63 27.49 -53.23
CA ALA A 4 -2.31 27.47 -52.59
C ALA A 4 -2.33 27.57 -51.05
N LEU A 5 -3.50 27.75 -50.42
CA LEU A 5 -3.59 28.07 -48.97
C LEU A 5 -4.22 26.98 -48.10
N ILE A 6 -4.58 25.83 -48.68
CA ILE A 6 -5.25 24.73 -47.95
C ILE A 6 -4.23 23.76 -47.32
N LEU A 7 -3.02 23.67 -47.89
CA LEU A 7 -1.96 22.77 -47.43
C LEU A 7 -1.28 23.16 -46.10
N PRO A 8 -1.01 24.44 -45.76
CA PRO A 8 -0.32 24.76 -44.51
C PRO A 8 -1.23 24.70 -43.28
N VAL A 9 -2.54 24.87 -43.46
CA VAL A 9 -3.52 24.82 -42.35
C VAL A 9 -3.74 23.39 -41.87
N SER A 10 -3.79 22.40 -42.77
CA SER A 10 -3.95 20.99 -42.40
C SER A 10 -2.74 20.44 -41.64
N LEU A 11 -1.53 20.90 -41.93
CA LEU A 11 -0.31 20.47 -41.23
C LEU A 11 -0.21 21.04 -39.80
N LEU A 12 -0.82 22.21 -39.54
CA LEU A 12 -0.85 22.85 -38.23
C LEU A 12 -1.85 22.20 -37.26
N LEU A 13 -2.96 21.64 -37.78
CA LEU A 13 -3.96 20.93 -36.97
C LEU A 13 -3.48 19.56 -36.46
N LEU A 14 -2.53 18.91 -37.15
CA LEU A 14 -1.93 17.62 -36.74
C LEU A 14 -0.93 17.75 -35.59
N LEU A 15 -0.46 18.96 -35.27
CA LEU A 15 0.46 19.22 -34.16
C LEU A 15 -0.26 19.39 -32.80
N LEU A 16 -1.59 19.48 -32.80
CA LEU A 16 -2.40 19.63 -31.58
C LEU A 16 -2.91 18.29 -31.02
N THR A 17 -2.76 17.18 -31.76
CA THR A 17 -3.16 15.83 -31.32
C THR A 17 -1.99 15.11 -30.68
N GLY A 18 -1.49 15.64 -29.57
CA GLY A 18 -0.27 15.15 -28.92
C GLY A 18 -0.31 15.14 -27.39
N CYS A 19 -1.48 15.17 -26.75
CA CYS A 19 -1.60 14.84 -25.34
C CYS A 19 -2.02 13.38 -25.23
N ALA A 20 -1.09 12.44 -25.46
CA ALA A 20 -1.25 11.12 -24.88
C ALA A 20 -1.32 11.34 -23.36
N PRO A 21 -2.41 10.98 -22.66
CA PRO A 21 -2.35 10.91 -21.21
C PRO A 21 -1.22 9.93 -20.90
N LEU A 22 -0.12 10.46 -20.35
CA LEU A 22 0.86 9.64 -19.65
C LEU A 22 0.05 8.70 -18.78
N ALA A 23 0.09 7.39 -19.08
CA ALA A 23 -0.67 6.40 -18.33
C ALA A 23 -0.50 6.72 -16.84
N PRO A 24 -1.60 6.91 -16.08
CA PRO A 24 -1.47 7.39 -14.72
C PRO A 24 -0.54 6.43 -13.98
N ARG A 25 0.65 6.91 -13.58
CA ARG A 25 1.41 6.27 -12.52
C ARG A 25 0.42 6.20 -11.37
N GLY A 26 -0.02 4.98 -11.02
CA GLY A 26 -1.14 4.76 -10.11
C GLY A 26 -1.15 5.76 -8.95
N GLN A 27 -2.29 6.38 -8.72
CA GLN A 27 -2.38 7.51 -7.80
C GLN A 27 -2.01 7.07 -6.39
N GLN A 28 -1.32 7.96 -5.66
CA GLN A 28 -0.78 7.64 -4.35
C GLN A 28 -1.89 7.71 -3.29
N GLY A 29 -2.12 6.59 -2.60
CA GLY A 29 -2.92 6.55 -1.39
C GLY A 29 -2.12 6.98 -0.15
N ARG A 30 -2.80 7.09 0.99
CA ARG A 30 -2.14 7.43 2.26
C ARG A 30 -2.76 6.68 3.43
N LEU A 31 -1.94 6.45 4.45
CA LEU A 31 -2.41 6.07 5.78
C LEU A 31 -2.66 7.34 6.60
N ILE A 32 -3.82 7.42 7.25
CA ILE A 32 -4.12 8.44 8.26
C ILE A 32 -4.30 7.75 9.59
N ARG A 33 -3.44 8.04 10.57
CA ARG A 33 -3.50 7.45 11.91
C ARG A 33 -4.90 7.63 12.53
N SER A 34 -5.40 6.57 13.16
CA SER A 34 -6.73 6.52 13.75
C SER A 34 -6.76 5.61 14.98
N ASP A 35 -6.94 6.21 16.15
CA ASP A 35 -7.16 5.45 17.40
C ASP A 35 -8.50 4.72 17.42
N GLU A 36 -9.49 5.19 16.64
CA GLU A 36 -10.76 4.50 16.44
C GLU A 36 -10.54 3.15 15.74
N VAL A 37 -9.73 3.14 14.66
CA VAL A 37 -9.37 1.90 13.96
C VAL A 37 -8.67 0.94 14.91
N ARG A 38 -7.72 1.44 15.71
CA ARG A 38 -7.02 0.62 16.71
C ARG A 38 -8.03 -0.05 17.66
N LYS A 39 -8.99 0.73 18.19
CA LYS A 39 -10.01 0.22 19.11
C LYS A 39 -10.92 -0.83 18.47
N ILE A 40 -11.29 -0.68 17.20
CA ILE A 40 -12.09 -1.68 16.46
C ILE A 40 -11.40 -3.04 16.44
N PHE A 41 -10.10 -3.07 16.13
CA PHE A 41 -9.34 -4.30 16.13
C PHE A 41 -9.17 -4.87 17.54
N GLU A 42 -8.82 -4.03 18.52
CA GLU A 42 -8.64 -4.45 19.93
C GLU A 42 -9.95 -4.92 20.58
N SER A 43 -11.12 -4.47 20.10
CA SER A 43 -12.43 -4.97 20.52
C SER A 43 -12.85 -6.27 19.81
N ASN A 44 -11.99 -6.84 18.97
CA ASN A 44 -12.25 -8.05 18.18
C ASN A 44 -13.46 -7.90 17.22
N THR A 45 -13.73 -6.68 16.77
CA THR A 45 -14.86 -6.40 15.88
C THR A 45 -14.48 -6.74 14.44
N VAL A 46 -15.21 -7.67 13.84
CA VAL A 46 -15.15 -7.92 12.40
C VAL A 46 -16.04 -6.90 11.70
N LEU A 47 -15.45 -6.09 10.81
CA LEU A 47 -16.15 -5.09 10.04
C LEU A 47 -16.98 -5.78 8.95
N PRO A 48 -18.29 -5.51 8.86
CA PRO A 48 -19.09 -5.96 7.72
C PRO A 48 -18.57 -5.31 6.43
N ASP A 49 -18.80 -5.95 5.30
CA ASP A 49 -18.47 -5.43 3.97
C ASP A 49 -16.96 -5.14 3.75
N HIS A 50 -16.09 -5.86 4.47
CA HIS A 50 -14.64 -5.78 4.27
C HIS A 50 -14.03 -7.15 3.99
N ALA A 51 -13.12 -7.20 3.02
CA ALA A 51 -12.23 -8.33 2.80
C ALA A 51 -10.98 -8.16 3.67
N TYR A 52 -10.62 -9.20 4.44
CA TYR A 52 -9.51 -9.14 5.37
C TYR A 52 -8.25 -9.79 4.79
N TYR A 53 -7.11 -9.19 5.13
CA TYR A 53 -5.80 -9.71 4.77
C TYR A 53 -4.83 -9.53 5.92
N TYR A 54 -3.84 -10.42 6.00
CA TYR A 54 -2.73 -10.28 6.93
C TYR A 54 -1.40 -10.56 6.25
N THR A 55 -0.30 -10.18 6.90
CA THR A 55 1.07 -10.52 6.51
C THR A 55 1.90 -10.86 7.74
N GLY A 56 3.02 -11.56 7.54
CA GLY A 56 3.84 -12.11 8.60
C GLY A 56 3.34 -13.48 9.09
N PRO A 57 3.84 -13.96 10.24
CA PRO A 57 3.43 -15.24 10.81
C PRO A 57 1.93 -15.28 11.12
N GLU A 58 1.25 -16.39 10.80
CA GLU A 58 -0.20 -16.52 11.02
C GLU A 58 -0.60 -16.44 12.50
N ALA A 59 0.26 -16.92 13.41
CA ALA A 59 0.00 -16.88 14.85
C ALA A 59 0.08 -15.45 15.43
N GLU A 60 0.91 -14.58 14.84
CA GLU A 60 1.12 -13.19 15.25
C GLU A 60 1.41 -12.33 14.01
N PRO A 61 0.36 -11.91 13.29
CA PRO A 61 0.55 -11.15 12.05
C PRO A 61 1.15 -9.78 12.32
N GLU A 62 2.14 -9.36 11.52
CA GLU A 62 2.79 -8.05 11.62
C GLU A 62 1.88 -6.90 11.18
N ALA A 63 0.93 -7.20 10.29
CA ALA A 63 -0.12 -6.28 9.88
C ALA A 63 -1.40 -7.04 9.54
N ILE A 64 -2.52 -6.44 9.90
CA ILE A 64 -3.88 -6.87 9.56
C ILE A 64 -4.55 -5.68 8.89
N ILE A 65 -5.16 -5.91 7.74
CA ILE A 65 -5.92 -4.91 7.01
C ILE A 65 -7.32 -5.43 6.72
N ALA A 66 -8.28 -4.51 6.66
CA ALA A 66 -9.61 -4.80 6.15
C ALA A 66 -9.92 -3.79 5.04
N ILE A 67 -10.16 -4.29 3.83
CA ILE A 67 -10.39 -3.49 2.63
C ILE A 67 -11.88 -3.52 2.30
N HIS A 68 -12.49 -2.35 2.13
CA HIS A 68 -13.91 -2.24 1.83
C HIS A 68 -14.23 -2.98 0.52
N ALA A 69 -15.35 -3.72 0.48
CA ALA A 69 -15.71 -4.65 -0.60
C ALA A 69 -15.87 -3.99 -1.99
N ALA A 70 -15.99 -2.66 -2.05
CA ALA A 70 -15.95 -1.90 -3.30
C ALA A 70 -14.57 -1.89 -4.00
N TYR A 71 -13.51 -2.35 -3.31
CA TYR A 71 -12.15 -2.38 -3.81
C TYR A 71 -11.61 -3.80 -3.88
N THR A 72 -10.81 -4.08 -4.91
CA THR A 72 -10.01 -5.30 -5.04
C THR A 72 -8.59 -5.03 -4.58
N MET A 73 -8.11 -5.82 -3.62
CA MET A 73 -6.76 -5.71 -3.08
C MET A 73 -5.77 -6.55 -3.89
N GLN A 74 -4.64 -5.94 -4.22
CA GLN A 74 -3.46 -6.59 -4.76
C GLN A 74 -2.26 -6.30 -3.87
N GLY A 75 -1.37 -7.29 -3.77
CA GLY A 75 -0.13 -7.15 -3.01
C GLY A 75 0.55 -8.49 -2.84
N ARG A 76 1.88 -8.49 -2.86
CA ARG A 76 2.66 -9.71 -2.62
C ARG A 76 2.78 -9.97 -1.12
N TYR A 77 2.62 -11.22 -0.67
CA TYR A 77 2.71 -11.63 0.74
C TYR A 77 1.57 -11.18 1.64
N TRP A 78 0.45 -10.75 1.03
CA TRP A 78 -0.81 -10.61 1.73
C TRP A 78 -1.63 -11.88 1.58
N TYR A 79 -2.10 -12.40 2.71
CA TYR A 79 -2.91 -13.62 2.76
C TYR A 79 -4.35 -13.22 3.08
N ARG A 80 -5.27 -13.56 2.18
CA ARG A 80 -6.70 -13.33 2.39
C ARG A 80 -7.21 -14.29 3.45
N VAL A 81 -8.09 -13.79 4.31
CA VAL A 81 -8.71 -14.55 5.40
C VAL A 81 -10.12 -14.03 5.63
N ASP A 82 -11.02 -14.89 6.09
CA ASP A 82 -12.37 -14.53 6.52
C ASP A 82 -12.42 -14.71 8.05
N PRO A 83 -11.95 -13.72 8.84
CA PRO A 83 -11.70 -13.90 10.26
C PRO A 83 -13.01 -13.94 11.06
N THR A 84 -13.02 -14.77 12.10
CA THR A 84 -14.05 -14.71 13.13
C THR A 84 -13.60 -13.78 14.27
N PRO A 85 -14.52 -13.29 15.12
CA PRO A 85 -14.14 -12.58 16.34
C PRO A 85 -13.15 -13.38 17.23
N ALA A 86 -13.26 -14.71 17.25
CA ALA A 86 -12.34 -15.57 17.97
C ALA A 86 -10.92 -15.56 17.38
N GLN A 87 -10.78 -15.50 16.05
CA GLN A 87 -9.48 -15.35 15.39
C GLN A 87 -8.84 -13.99 15.74
N LEU A 88 -9.62 -12.90 15.66
CA LEU A 88 -9.14 -11.57 16.06
C LEU A 88 -8.72 -11.55 17.53
N GLN A 89 -9.50 -12.19 18.41
CA GLN A 89 -9.14 -12.34 19.83
C GLN A 89 -7.84 -13.13 20.01
N SER A 90 -7.64 -14.20 19.25
CA SER A 90 -6.41 -14.98 19.30
C SER A 90 -5.19 -14.15 18.89
N TRP A 91 -5.29 -13.41 17.78
CA TRP A 91 -4.24 -12.48 17.37
C TRP A 91 -3.99 -11.39 18.40
N ASN A 92 -5.03 -10.77 18.96
CA ASN A 92 -4.86 -9.73 19.98
C ASN A 92 -4.20 -10.26 21.26
N ARG A 93 -4.41 -11.52 21.63
CA ARG A 93 -3.69 -12.14 22.76
C ARG A 93 -2.20 -12.34 22.47
N MET A 94 -1.85 -12.71 21.23
CA MET A 94 -0.44 -12.88 20.83
C MET A 94 0.27 -11.54 20.63
N ILE A 95 -0.44 -10.58 20.03
CA ILE A 95 0.03 -9.20 19.88
C ILE A 95 0.20 -8.57 21.26
N ASP A 96 -0.73 -8.76 22.18
CA ASP A 96 -0.68 -8.23 23.55
C ASP A 96 -0.31 -6.74 23.59
N ASN A 97 -1.07 -5.93 22.84
CA ASN A 97 -0.73 -4.53 22.59
C ASN A 97 -0.61 -3.70 23.87
N ALA A 98 -1.33 -4.09 24.93
CA ALA A 98 -1.32 -3.42 26.24
C ALA A 98 0.05 -3.46 26.93
N HIS A 99 0.86 -4.47 26.67
CA HIS A 99 2.21 -4.62 27.23
C HIS A 99 3.31 -4.21 26.25
N ARG A 100 2.96 -3.69 25.06
CA ARG A 100 3.92 -3.15 24.09
C ARG A 100 4.02 -1.63 24.22
N PHE A 101 5.23 -1.12 24.40
CA PHE A 101 5.52 0.33 24.40
C PHE A 101 6.11 0.83 23.08
N ARG A 102 7.20 0.20 22.60
CA ARG A 102 7.92 0.65 21.39
C ARG A 102 7.43 -0.01 20.10
N THR A 103 6.81 -1.18 20.23
CA THR A 103 6.35 -2.06 19.14
C THR A 103 4.84 -2.22 19.16
N SER A 104 4.12 -1.23 19.68
CA SER A 104 2.66 -1.28 19.75
C SER A 104 2.07 -1.18 18.35
N TYR A 105 1.07 -2.00 18.08
CA TYR A 105 0.28 -1.94 16.87
C TYR A 105 -0.56 -0.67 16.88
N ARG A 106 -0.59 0.01 15.74
CA ARG A 106 -1.32 1.27 15.54
C ARG A 106 -2.40 1.09 14.49
N GLY A 107 -3.52 1.78 14.71
CA GLY A 107 -4.61 1.88 13.76
C GLY A 107 -4.41 3.04 12.78
N ALA A 108 -4.81 2.85 11.52
CA ALA A 108 -4.90 3.90 10.50
C ALA A 108 -6.03 3.63 9.51
N ARG A 109 -6.55 4.69 8.90
CA ARG A 109 -7.44 4.63 7.74
C ARG A 109 -6.60 4.58 6.47
N ILE A 110 -6.98 3.71 5.55
CA ILE A 110 -6.42 3.64 4.20
C ILE A 110 -7.26 4.58 3.34
N MET A 111 -6.65 5.67 2.88
CA MET A 111 -7.35 6.70 2.11
C MET A 111 -6.96 6.65 0.64
N THR A 112 -7.97 6.78 -0.21
CA THR A 112 -7.82 7.02 -1.63
C THR A 112 -7.27 8.43 -1.89
N PRO A 113 -6.76 8.71 -3.10
CA PRO A 113 -6.24 10.04 -3.48
C PRO A 113 -7.31 11.14 -3.43
N ASP A 114 -8.55 10.80 -3.79
CA ASP A 114 -9.74 11.68 -3.75
C ASP A 114 -10.33 11.83 -2.34
N GLY A 115 -9.72 11.21 -1.32
CA GLY A 115 -10.08 11.41 0.09
C GLY A 115 -11.18 10.50 0.63
N ARG A 116 -11.62 9.50 -0.13
CA ARG A 116 -12.49 8.43 0.37
C ARG A 116 -11.70 7.41 1.19
N GLN A 117 -12.37 6.71 2.09
CA GLN A 117 -11.77 5.61 2.85
C GLN A 117 -11.92 4.31 2.06
N ALA A 118 -10.80 3.66 1.73
CA ALA A 118 -10.78 2.36 1.05
C ALA A 118 -10.67 1.18 2.02
N GLY A 119 -10.27 1.42 3.26
CA GLY A 119 -10.14 0.37 4.27
C GLY A 119 -9.49 0.86 5.56
N VAL A 120 -9.08 -0.10 6.37
CA VAL A 120 -8.44 0.12 7.67
C VAL A 120 -7.18 -0.73 7.81
N TRP A 121 -6.25 -0.22 8.60
CA TRP A 121 -4.90 -0.74 8.80
C TRP A 121 -4.61 -0.88 10.30
N TYR A 122 -4.20 -2.07 10.73
CA TYR A 122 -3.75 -2.34 12.10
C TYR A 122 -2.42 -3.09 12.05
N SER A 123 -1.34 -2.43 12.46
CA SER A 123 0.01 -2.97 12.21
C SER A 123 1.04 -2.48 13.22
N LEU A 124 2.08 -3.28 13.37
CA LEU A 124 3.36 -2.89 13.95
C LEU A 124 4.02 -1.70 13.22
N PHE A 125 3.78 -1.57 11.91
CA PHE A 125 4.37 -0.54 11.06
C PHE A 125 3.37 0.59 10.76
N ASP A 126 3.87 1.83 10.76
CA ASP A 126 3.08 3.03 10.51
C ASP A 126 3.15 3.54 9.06
N HIS A 127 3.85 2.80 8.19
CA HIS A 127 4.09 3.17 6.81
C HIS A 127 3.99 1.97 5.88
N THR A 128 3.56 2.24 4.65
CA THR A 128 3.71 1.37 3.49
C THR A 128 3.46 2.19 2.22
N VAL A 129 3.74 1.62 1.05
CA VAL A 129 3.34 2.18 -0.24
C VAL A 129 1.93 1.71 -0.58
N ILE A 130 1.05 2.66 -0.85
CA ILE A 130 -0.33 2.43 -1.32
C ILE A 130 -0.49 3.09 -2.68
N ARG A 131 -0.92 2.31 -3.67
CA ARG A 131 -1.17 2.78 -5.04
C ARG A 131 -2.57 2.39 -5.48
N PHE A 132 -3.16 3.22 -6.31
CA PHE A 132 -4.43 2.95 -6.99
C PHE A 132 -4.15 2.90 -8.49
N PRO A 133 -3.92 1.70 -9.07
CA PRO A 133 -3.74 1.54 -10.52
C PRO A 133 -4.97 1.98 -11.32
N ASP A 134 -6.15 1.81 -10.74
CA ASP A 134 -7.44 2.24 -11.26
C ASP A 134 -8.39 2.60 -10.09
N GLU A 135 -9.67 2.88 -10.38
CA GLU A 135 -10.64 3.37 -9.39
C GLU A 135 -11.03 2.34 -8.32
N GLN A 136 -10.90 1.05 -8.59
CA GLN A 136 -11.38 -0.04 -7.74
C GLN A 136 -10.24 -0.97 -7.28
N THR A 137 -9.05 -0.86 -7.85
CA THR A 137 -7.89 -1.65 -7.44
C THR A 137 -7.05 -0.88 -6.44
N ILE A 138 -6.74 -1.52 -5.31
CA ILE A 138 -5.75 -1.03 -4.35
C ILE A 138 -4.53 -1.95 -4.33
N LEU A 139 -3.36 -1.42 -4.65
CA LEU A 139 -2.08 -2.10 -4.53
C LEU A 139 -1.41 -1.66 -3.23
N ILE A 140 -1.26 -2.59 -2.29
CA ILE A 140 -0.62 -2.35 -1.00
C ILE A 140 0.64 -3.19 -0.89
N TYR A 141 1.76 -2.51 -0.71
CA TYR A 141 3.04 -3.18 -0.49
C TYR A 141 3.09 -3.73 0.94
N THR A 142 3.77 -4.85 1.13
CA THR A 142 3.97 -5.41 2.47
C THR A 142 4.85 -4.46 3.27
N PRO A 143 4.42 -4.06 4.48
CA PRO A 143 5.22 -3.18 5.31
C PRO A 143 6.46 -3.92 5.82
N GLY A 144 7.44 -3.17 6.27
CA GLY A 144 8.64 -3.74 6.87
C GLY A 144 9.44 -2.64 7.56
N PRO A 145 10.57 -2.99 8.19
CA PRO A 145 11.48 -1.99 8.69
C PRO A 145 11.88 -1.05 7.56
N LEU A 146 11.85 0.26 7.81
CA LEU A 146 12.52 1.20 6.92
C LEU A 146 13.96 0.72 6.75
N PRO A 147 14.54 0.80 5.54
CA PRO A 147 15.96 0.52 5.37
C PRO A 147 16.75 1.45 6.29
N HIS A 148 17.24 0.91 7.40
CA HIS A 148 18.19 1.59 8.27
C HIS A 148 19.46 1.77 7.45
N ASN A 149 19.78 3.00 7.03
CA ASN A 149 21.01 3.44 6.36
C ASN A 149 22.00 2.33 5.95
N ARG A 150 21.63 1.42 5.04
CA ARG A 150 22.59 0.48 4.44
C ARG A 150 23.63 1.22 3.59
N PHE A 151 23.32 2.45 3.19
CA PHE A 151 24.23 3.33 2.45
C PHE A 151 25.41 3.86 3.28
N ASN A 152 25.32 3.92 4.61
CA ASN A 152 26.46 4.43 5.41
C ASN A 152 27.51 3.34 5.64
N ASN A 153 27.10 2.08 5.79
CA ASN A 153 28.01 0.98 6.11
C ASN A 153 28.73 0.44 4.87
N GLU A 154 28.17 0.60 3.67
CA GLU A 154 28.82 0.19 2.41
C GLU A 154 29.89 1.19 1.95
N ILE A 155 29.81 2.46 2.38
CA ILE A 155 30.87 3.46 2.15
C ILE A 155 32.02 3.27 3.15
N GLU A 156 31.75 2.81 4.38
CA GLU A 156 32.81 2.46 5.35
C GLU A 156 33.50 1.12 5.05
N ASP A 157 32.80 0.10 4.53
CA ASP A 157 33.39 -1.24 4.24
C ASP A 157 33.99 -1.35 2.82
N GLY A 158 33.97 -0.27 2.01
CA GLY A 158 34.71 -0.18 0.75
C GLY A 158 34.40 -1.23 -0.32
N ARG A 159 33.33 -2.01 -0.19
CA ARG A 159 32.99 -3.07 -1.16
C ARG A 159 32.09 -2.53 -2.27
N SER A 160 32.75 -2.02 -3.30
CA SER A 160 32.15 -1.69 -4.59
C SER A 160 31.37 -2.89 -5.18
N PHE A 161 30.20 -2.59 -5.74
CA PHE A 161 29.22 -3.53 -6.29
C PHE A 161 29.69 -4.25 -7.58
N ASP A 162 30.94 -4.03 -8.03
CA ASP A 162 31.44 -4.49 -9.33
C ASP A 162 32.14 -5.86 -9.32
N GLN A 163 32.05 -6.64 -8.24
CA GLN A 163 32.75 -7.94 -8.14
C GLN A 163 31.87 -9.19 -8.06
N ARG A 164 30.60 -9.13 -8.48
CA ARG A 164 29.87 -10.38 -8.79
C ARG A 164 29.90 -10.65 -10.28
N SER A 165 31.03 -11.18 -10.75
CA SER A 165 31.00 -12.04 -11.95
C SER A 165 30.11 -13.25 -11.67
N PRO A 166 29.32 -13.71 -12.66
CA PRO A 166 28.56 -14.95 -12.54
C PRO A 166 29.54 -16.12 -12.73
N GLY A 167 29.80 -16.86 -11.65
CA GLY A 167 30.61 -18.07 -11.66
C GLY A 167 29.72 -19.31 -11.49
N SER A 168 29.65 -20.08 -12.59
CA SER A 168 29.59 -21.55 -12.70
C SER A 168 28.76 -22.36 -11.72
#